data_AF-A0A662VGJ2-F1
#
_entry.id   AF-A0A662VGJ2-F1
#
_cell.length_a   1.000
_cell.length_b   1.000
_cell.length_c   1.000
_cell.angle_alpha   90.00
_cell.angle_beta   90.00
_cell.angle_gamma   90.00
#
_symmetry.space_group_name_H-M   'P 1'
#
loop_
_entity.id
_entity.type
_entity.pdbx_description
1 polymer ?
#
loop_
_entity_poly.entity_id
_entity_poly.type
_entity_poly.pdbx_seq_one_letter_code
_entity_poly.pdbx_strand_id
1 'polypeptide(L)'
;MNKIIILFIIAFAMTSTLTGYSMWFRSLEANINISTGNTDPFIGSYKVFISDECTCSHHSSCMYRGIDEDDANISVSKSEFIISLNHRKCTTEQNNVSLWIGLVFSNDGTVPIRLVSPSVNIVGEYENAQAEDYYYGPYKTGIGYLPVWGGIDPCDLPLPNSTNSLNIDPDWKGIIWIRIDVSNITSQIIIEIKLQYHLWNEQMS
;
A
#
# COMPACT_ATOMS: atom_id res chain seq x y z
N MET A 1 22.60 21.13 85.45
CA MET A 1 21.74 20.08 84.88
C MET A 1 21.08 20.48 83.56
N ASN A 2 20.51 21.68 83.42
CA ASN A 2 19.79 22.09 82.19
C ASN A 2 20.64 22.20 80.91
N LYS A 3 21.93 22.54 80.99
CA LYS A 3 22.79 22.69 79.79
C LYS A 3 23.07 21.35 79.09
N ILE A 4 23.15 20.24 79.83
CA ILE A 4 23.41 18.90 79.29
C ILE A 4 22.16 18.37 78.57
N ILE A 5 20.98 18.65 79.11
CA ILE A 5 19.70 18.26 78.50
C ILE A 5 19.48 18.98 77.17
N ILE A 6 19.79 20.29 77.12
CA ILE A 6 19.68 21.09 75.89
C ILE A 6 20.62 20.55 74.79
N LEU A 7 21.86 20.21 75.14
CA LEU A 7 22.82 19.61 74.21
C LEU A 7 22.32 18.26 73.65
N PHE A 8 21.67 17.45 74.49
CA PHE A 8 21.11 16.16 74.07
C PHE A 8 19.94 16.33 73.10
N ILE A 9 19.07 17.32 73.33
CA ILE A 9 17.94 17.63 72.45
C ILE A 9 18.44 18.10 71.07
N ILE A 10 19.46 18.96 71.04
CA ILE A 10 20.04 19.45 69.78
C ILE A 10 20.71 18.31 69.01
N ALA A 11 21.46 17.43 69.69
CA ALA A 11 22.07 16.27 69.06
C ALA A 11 21.03 15.30 68.47
N PHE A 12 19.92 15.08 69.18
CA PHE A 12 18.82 14.24 68.70
C PHE A 12 18.05 14.87 67.52
N ALA A 13 17.89 16.19 67.52
CA ALA A 13 17.30 16.92 66.39
C ALA A 13 18.20 16.85 65.14
N MET A 14 19.52 16.93 65.30
CA MET A 14 20.44 16.79 64.16
C MET A 14 20.44 15.38 63.56
N THR A 15 20.42 14.31 64.39
CA THR A 15 20.43 12.93 63.86
C THR A 15 19.11 12.53 63.19
N SER A 16 17.98 13.09 63.62
CA SER A 16 16.66 12.82 63.01
C SER A 16 16.46 13.53 61.67
N THR A 17 17.14 14.65 61.42
CA THR A 17 17.08 15.31 60.09
C THR A 17 17.91 14.58 59.02
N LEU A 18 18.98 13.88 59.39
CA LEU A 18 19.80 13.11 58.44
C LEU A 18 19.07 11.88 57.88
N THR A 19 18.19 11.25 58.66
CA THR A 19 17.43 10.06 58.21
C THR A 19 16.26 10.41 57.28
N GLY A 20 15.80 11.66 57.28
CA GLY A 20 14.76 12.13 56.36
C GLY A 20 15.25 12.23 54.91
N TYR A 21 16.50 12.65 54.69
CA TYR A 21 17.08 12.80 53.35
C TYR A 21 17.39 11.46 52.67
N SER A 22 17.66 10.39 53.43
CA SER A 22 17.93 9.06 52.86
C SER A 22 16.67 8.33 52.39
N MET A 23 15.48 8.72 52.85
CA MET A 23 14.20 8.17 52.39
C MET A 23 13.70 8.78 51.07
N TRP A 24 14.35 9.84 50.59
CA TRP A 24 13.92 10.56 49.38
C TRP A 24 14.60 10.07 48.08
N PHE A 25 15.60 9.19 48.19
CA PHE A 25 16.20 8.50 47.05
C PHE A 25 15.61 7.09 46.91
N ARG A 26 14.32 7.00 46.56
CA ARG A 26 13.80 5.78 45.92
C ARG A 26 13.98 5.93 44.42
N SER A 27 14.61 4.95 43.79
CA SER A 27 14.67 4.80 42.34
C SER A 27 13.25 4.87 41.79
N LEU A 28 12.94 5.88 40.98
CA LEU A 28 11.69 5.95 40.25
C LEU A 28 11.79 4.95 39.09
N GLU A 29 11.30 3.73 39.31
CA GLU A 29 11.12 2.76 38.22
C GLU A 29 9.91 3.19 37.40
N ALA A 30 10.16 3.96 36.34
CA ALA A 30 9.15 4.28 35.35
C ALA A 30 9.08 3.14 34.33
N ASN A 31 7.99 2.37 34.37
CA ASN A 31 7.65 1.43 33.30
C ASN A 31 7.16 2.24 32.10
N ILE A 32 8.08 2.65 31.24
CA ILE A 32 7.76 3.30 29.97
C ILE A 32 7.44 2.20 28.96
N ASN A 33 6.17 2.05 28.61
CA ASN A 33 5.77 1.23 27.49
C ASN A 33 5.76 2.09 26.22
N ILE A 34 6.66 1.80 25.29
CA ILE A 34 6.70 2.47 23.98
C ILE A 34 5.96 1.57 23.00
N SER A 35 4.72 1.93 22.66
CA SER A 35 4.03 1.33 21.53
C SER A 35 4.45 2.04 20.25
N THR A 36 5.18 1.35 19.39
CA THR A 36 5.37 1.80 18.01
C THR A 36 4.06 1.58 17.23
N GLY A 37 3.73 2.50 16.32
CA GLY A 37 2.56 2.34 15.48
C GLY A 37 2.71 1.19 14.49
N ASN A 38 1.59 0.73 13.91
CA ASN A 38 1.56 -0.41 12.98
C ASN A 38 1.16 0.06 11.58
N THR A 39 1.66 -0.61 10.53
CA THR A 39 1.21 -0.43 9.15
C THR A 39 0.29 -1.60 8.79
N ASP A 40 -0.89 -1.32 8.23
CA ASP A 40 -1.79 -2.36 7.69
C ASP A 40 -2.35 -1.92 6.33
N PRO A 41 -1.52 -1.91 5.26
CA PRO A 41 -2.00 -1.63 3.92
C PRO A 41 -2.80 -2.81 3.38
N PHE A 42 -3.90 -2.49 2.70
CA PHE A 42 -4.69 -3.49 2.00
C PHE A 42 -5.37 -2.94 0.74
N ILE A 43 -5.72 -3.84 -0.16
CA ILE A 43 -6.49 -3.58 -1.38
C ILE A 43 -7.98 -3.55 -1.02
N GLY A 44 -8.59 -2.38 -1.12
CA GLY A 44 -10.01 -2.17 -0.79
C GLY A 44 -10.96 -2.39 -1.99
N SER A 45 -10.50 -2.12 -3.20
CA SER A 45 -11.26 -2.41 -4.43
C SER A 45 -10.35 -2.50 -5.64
N TYR A 46 -10.82 -3.15 -6.69
CA TYR A 46 -10.08 -3.31 -7.95
C TYR A 46 -10.99 -3.08 -9.17
N LYS A 47 -10.35 -2.78 -10.30
CA LYS A 47 -10.96 -2.74 -11.63
C LYS A 47 -9.96 -3.33 -12.61
N VAL A 48 -10.43 -4.12 -13.58
CA VAL A 48 -9.58 -4.66 -14.64
C VAL A 48 -10.22 -4.38 -15.98
N PHE A 49 -9.42 -3.83 -16.89
CA PHE A 49 -9.80 -3.66 -18.27
C PHE A 49 -8.82 -4.41 -19.17
N ILE A 50 -9.35 -5.05 -20.20
CA ILE A 50 -8.57 -5.83 -21.17
C ILE A 50 -8.84 -5.30 -22.58
N SER A 51 -7.79 -5.25 -23.39
CA SER A 51 -7.88 -4.84 -24.79
C SER A 51 -8.54 -5.93 -25.64
N ASP A 52 -9.52 -5.57 -26.44
CA ASP A 52 -10.19 -6.47 -27.37
C ASP A 52 -9.43 -6.49 -28.72
N GLU A 53 -8.24 -7.07 -28.72
CA GLU A 53 -7.34 -7.06 -29.89
C GLU A 53 -7.73 -8.09 -30.97
N CYS A 54 -8.74 -8.94 -30.75
CA CYS A 54 -9.20 -9.89 -31.76
C CYS A 54 -10.10 -9.27 -32.85
N THR A 55 -10.28 -7.93 -32.89
CA THR A 55 -11.18 -7.28 -33.86
C THR A 55 -10.43 -6.68 -35.05
N CYS A 56 -11.00 -6.89 -36.24
CA CYS A 56 -10.41 -6.56 -37.54
C CYS A 56 -9.99 -5.08 -37.68
N SER A 57 -9.02 -4.84 -38.57
CA SER A 57 -8.27 -3.61 -38.91
C SER A 57 -9.05 -2.31 -39.25
N HIS A 58 -10.29 -2.15 -38.82
CA HIS A 58 -11.17 -1.02 -39.15
C HIS A 58 -11.59 -0.15 -37.96
N HIS A 59 -11.04 -0.35 -36.76
CA HIS A 59 -11.39 0.46 -35.60
C HIS A 59 -10.26 1.40 -35.18
N SER A 60 -10.48 2.70 -35.37
CA SER A 60 -9.63 3.81 -34.90
C SER A 60 -9.97 4.24 -33.47
N SER A 61 -10.78 3.47 -32.75
CA SER A 61 -11.23 3.76 -31.39
C SER A 61 -10.53 2.82 -30.42
N CYS A 62 -10.08 3.36 -29.29
CA CYS A 62 -9.58 2.56 -28.19
C CYS A 62 -10.60 1.47 -27.77
N MET A 63 -10.14 0.22 -27.64
CA MET A 63 -10.98 -0.97 -27.40
C MET A 63 -10.60 -1.67 -26.11
N TYR A 64 -10.84 -1.02 -24.97
CA TYR A 64 -10.81 -1.69 -23.68
C TYR A 64 -12.21 -1.99 -23.20
N ARG A 65 -12.38 -3.16 -22.61
CA ARG A 65 -13.62 -3.53 -21.92
C ARG A 65 -13.32 -4.05 -20.52
N GLY A 66 -14.32 -3.99 -19.65
CA GLY A 66 -14.25 -4.66 -18.35
C GLY A 66 -14.13 -6.16 -18.52
N ILE A 67 -13.38 -6.80 -17.63
CA ILE A 67 -13.19 -8.24 -17.67
C ILE A 67 -14.46 -9.00 -17.25
N ASP A 68 -14.71 -10.13 -17.90
CA ASP A 68 -15.78 -11.07 -17.55
C ASP A 68 -15.23 -12.38 -16.96
N GLU A 69 -16.11 -13.23 -16.43
CA GLU A 69 -15.73 -14.52 -15.82
C GLU A 69 -15.12 -15.50 -16.84
N ASP A 70 -15.41 -15.32 -18.14
CA ASP A 70 -14.87 -16.15 -19.21
C ASP A 70 -13.44 -15.71 -19.59
N ASP A 71 -13.09 -14.45 -19.38
CA ASP A 71 -11.77 -13.90 -19.65
C ASP A 71 -10.73 -14.29 -18.61
N ALA A 72 -11.10 -14.27 -17.32
CA ALA A 72 -10.12 -14.48 -16.26
C ALA A 72 -10.72 -14.91 -14.93
N ASN A 73 -9.86 -15.54 -14.13
CA ASN A 73 -10.11 -15.76 -12.72
C ASN A 73 -9.28 -14.77 -11.89
N ILE A 74 -9.94 -14.02 -11.00
CA ILE A 74 -9.32 -13.01 -10.14
C ILE A 74 -9.38 -13.47 -8.68
N SER A 75 -8.24 -13.40 -8.00
CA SER A 75 -8.10 -13.63 -6.57
C SER A 75 -7.43 -12.44 -5.93
N VAL A 76 -8.03 -11.90 -4.85
CA VAL A 76 -7.50 -10.74 -4.13
C VAL A 76 -7.36 -11.08 -2.66
N SER A 77 -6.17 -10.84 -2.12
CA SER A 77 -5.86 -10.89 -0.69
C SER A 77 -5.59 -9.48 -0.16
N LYS A 78 -5.13 -9.35 1.10
CA LYS A 78 -4.82 -8.03 1.67
C LYS A 78 -3.86 -7.23 0.78
N SER A 79 -2.70 -7.78 0.42
CA SER A 79 -1.64 -7.06 -0.31
C SER A 79 -1.29 -7.67 -1.66
N GLU A 80 -2.01 -8.72 -2.07
CA GLU A 80 -1.74 -9.45 -3.31
C GLU A 80 -2.98 -9.49 -4.19
N PHE A 81 -2.78 -9.24 -5.48
CA PHE A 81 -3.79 -9.35 -6.51
C PHE A 81 -3.28 -10.33 -7.57
N ILE A 82 -4.04 -11.39 -7.82
CA ILE A 82 -3.70 -12.43 -8.79
C ILE A 82 -4.79 -12.48 -9.84
N ILE A 83 -4.41 -12.42 -11.11
CA ILE A 83 -5.29 -12.62 -12.24
C ILE A 83 -4.74 -13.72 -13.14
N SER A 84 -5.56 -14.72 -13.40
CA SER A 84 -5.26 -15.80 -14.33
C SER A 84 -6.07 -15.58 -15.61
N LEU A 85 -5.38 -15.22 -16.69
CA LEU A 85 -6.00 -14.90 -17.96
C LEU A 85 -6.21 -16.17 -18.77
N ASN A 86 -7.45 -16.45 -19.12
CA ASN A 86 -7.78 -17.56 -20.00
C ASN A 86 -7.29 -17.21 -21.41
N HIS A 87 -6.44 -18.06 -21.99
CA HIS A 87 -5.91 -17.85 -23.33
C HIS A 87 -7.07 -17.88 -24.34
N ARG A 88 -7.43 -16.72 -24.90
CA ARG A 88 -8.27 -16.63 -26.08
C ARG A 88 -7.36 -16.56 -27.30
N LYS A 89 -7.37 -17.62 -28.12
CA LYS A 89 -6.71 -17.60 -29.42
C LYS A 89 -7.43 -16.59 -30.32
N CYS A 90 -6.79 -15.47 -30.61
CA CYS A 90 -7.22 -14.66 -31.75
C CYS A 90 -6.86 -15.40 -33.04
N THR A 91 -7.58 -15.10 -34.13
CA THR A 91 -7.29 -15.64 -35.46
C THR A 91 -6.07 -14.98 -36.12
N THR A 92 -5.53 -13.93 -35.52
CA THR A 92 -4.32 -13.22 -35.94
C THR A 92 -3.07 -13.96 -35.46
N GLU A 93 -1.99 -13.90 -36.26
CA GLU A 93 -0.72 -14.61 -35.98
C GLU A 93 0.02 -14.11 -34.73
N GLN A 94 -0.43 -13.03 -34.10
CA GLN A 94 0.09 -12.48 -32.85
C GLN A 94 -0.98 -12.54 -31.77
N ASN A 95 -0.65 -13.19 -30.64
CA ASN A 95 -1.47 -13.24 -29.43
C ASN A 95 -0.89 -12.24 -28.43
N ASN A 96 -1.26 -10.98 -28.57
CA ASN A 96 -0.88 -9.93 -27.64
C ASN A 96 -2.08 -9.60 -26.74
N VAL A 97 -1.78 -9.21 -25.50
CA VAL A 97 -2.79 -8.75 -24.55
C VAL A 97 -2.25 -7.51 -23.86
N SER A 98 -3.07 -6.46 -23.89
CA SER A 98 -2.85 -5.23 -23.14
C SER A 98 -3.93 -5.10 -22.07
N LEU A 99 -3.55 -4.76 -20.84
CA LEU A 99 -4.48 -4.67 -19.73
C LEU A 99 -4.17 -3.54 -18.77
N TRP A 100 -5.24 -3.01 -18.18
CA TRP A 100 -5.19 -2.03 -17.11
C TRP A 100 -5.73 -2.65 -15.83
N ILE A 101 -4.93 -2.66 -14.78
CA ILE A 101 -5.33 -3.09 -13.44
C ILE A 101 -5.33 -1.89 -12.53
N GLY A 102 -6.53 -1.49 -12.10
CA GLY A 102 -6.74 -0.45 -11.12
C GLY A 102 -6.88 -1.06 -9.73
N LEU A 103 -6.13 -0.55 -8.76
CA LEU A 103 -6.20 -0.95 -7.35
C LEU A 103 -6.44 0.30 -6.49
N VAL A 104 -7.49 0.25 -5.67
CA VAL A 104 -7.64 1.18 -4.54
C VAL A 104 -7.04 0.53 -3.33
N PHE A 105 -6.05 1.17 -2.75
CA PHE A 105 -5.41 0.71 -1.53
C PHE A 105 -5.69 1.68 -0.39
N SER A 106 -5.75 1.16 0.84
CA SER A 106 -5.95 1.96 2.05
C SER A 106 -4.97 1.49 3.12
N ASN A 107 -4.72 2.33 4.13
CA ASN A 107 -3.90 2.00 5.29
C ASN A 107 -4.77 2.05 6.55
N ASP A 108 -5.10 0.88 7.10
CA ASP A 108 -5.83 0.73 8.37
C ASP A 108 -4.87 0.75 9.59
N GLY A 109 -3.58 0.99 9.33
CA GLY A 109 -2.56 1.17 10.35
C GLY A 109 -2.68 2.49 11.10
N THR A 110 -1.76 2.73 12.02
CA THR A 110 -1.69 3.96 12.84
C THR A 110 -0.55 4.89 12.43
N VAL A 111 0.27 4.50 11.44
CA VAL A 111 1.37 5.31 10.90
C VAL A 111 1.28 5.43 9.39
N PRO A 112 1.71 6.56 8.80
CA PRO A 112 1.70 6.73 7.35
C PRO A 112 2.67 5.77 6.65
N ILE A 113 2.30 5.37 5.43
CA ILE A 113 3.13 4.54 4.56
C ILE A 113 3.48 5.30 3.29
N ARG A 114 4.62 4.98 2.70
CA ARG A 114 4.95 5.36 1.33
C ARG A 114 4.81 4.15 0.43
N LEU A 115 3.86 4.24 -0.49
CA LEU A 115 3.70 3.24 -1.53
C LEU A 115 4.77 3.44 -2.62
N VAL A 116 5.35 2.32 -3.05
CA VAL A 116 6.33 2.24 -4.13
C VAL A 116 5.86 1.25 -5.19
N SER A 117 6.60 1.18 -6.30
CA SER A 117 6.30 0.29 -7.43
C SER A 117 5.94 -1.12 -6.97
N PRO A 118 4.74 -1.62 -7.31
CA PRO A 118 4.34 -2.96 -6.94
C PRO A 118 5.22 -3.98 -7.65
N SER A 119 5.44 -5.13 -7.02
CA SER A 119 6.09 -6.26 -7.67
C SER A 119 5.10 -6.92 -8.61
N VAL A 120 5.39 -6.90 -9.91
CA VAL A 120 4.60 -7.59 -10.92
C VAL A 120 5.38 -8.82 -11.38
N ASN A 121 4.81 -10.00 -11.16
CA ASN A 121 5.35 -11.27 -11.62
C ASN A 121 4.38 -11.89 -12.64
N ILE A 122 4.88 -12.24 -13.82
CA ILE A 122 4.07 -12.80 -14.91
C ILE A 122 4.58 -14.22 -15.18
N VAL A 123 3.72 -15.19 -14.89
CA VAL A 123 3.99 -16.63 -15.01
C VAL A 123 3.26 -17.17 -16.22
N GLY A 124 3.98 -17.85 -17.10
CA GLY A 124 3.43 -18.48 -18.30
C GLY A 124 4.42 -18.43 -19.46
N GLU A 125 3.96 -18.78 -20.65
CA GLU A 125 4.77 -18.73 -21.88
C GLU A 125 4.42 -17.50 -22.71
N TYR A 126 5.37 -16.57 -22.81
CA TYR A 126 5.31 -15.32 -23.57
C TYR A 126 6.72 -14.93 -24.03
N GLU A 127 6.82 -14.04 -25.02
CA GLU A 127 8.13 -13.56 -25.50
C GLU A 127 8.59 -12.31 -24.75
N ASN A 128 7.68 -11.35 -24.57
CA ASN A 128 7.98 -10.09 -23.92
C ASN A 128 6.81 -9.64 -23.04
N ALA A 129 7.14 -8.97 -21.94
CA ALA A 129 6.16 -8.35 -21.07
C ALA A 129 6.72 -7.05 -20.47
N GLN A 130 5.85 -6.05 -20.37
CA GLN A 130 6.15 -4.76 -19.76
C GLN A 130 5.04 -4.40 -18.78
N ALA A 131 5.43 -3.77 -17.66
CA ALA A 131 4.50 -3.24 -16.68
C ALA A 131 4.86 -1.80 -16.32
N GLU A 132 3.86 -0.93 -16.21
CA GLU A 132 4.01 0.48 -15.84
C GLU A 132 2.93 0.87 -14.83
N ASP A 133 3.31 1.62 -13.80
CA ASP A 133 2.46 2.00 -12.68
C ASP A 133 2.23 3.52 -12.58
N TYR A 134 0.99 3.91 -12.29
CA TYR A 134 0.53 5.31 -12.26
C TYR A 134 -0.27 5.57 -10.98
N TYR A 135 0.19 6.51 -10.15
CA TYR A 135 -0.38 6.78 -8.83
C TYR A 135 -1.26 8.04 -8.80
N TYR A 136 -2.36 7.96 -8.05
CA TYR A 136 -3.28 9.09 -7.84
C TYR A 136 -3.74 9.19 -6.39
N GLY A 137 -3.81 10.42 -5.88
CA GLY A 137 -4.28 10.74 -4.52
C GLY A 137 -3.23 11.45 -3.68
N PRO A 138 -3.29 11.33 -2.34
CA PRO A 138 -4.21 10.50 -1.56
C PRO A 138 -5.62 11.11 -1.46
N TYR A 139 -6.63 10.29 -1.16
CA TYR A 139 -8.03 10.69 -1.03
C TYR A 139 -8.64 10.17 0.26
N LYS A 140 -9.44 11.01 0.93
CA LYS A 140 -10.11 10.65 2.19
C LYS A 140 -11.50 10.04 1.99
N THR A 141 -12.30 10.60 1.08
CA THR A 141 -13.67 10.13 0.80
C THR A 141 -14.03 10.29 -0.67
N GLY A 142 -15.13 9.68 -1.11
CA GLY A 142 -15.72 9.95 -2.43
C GLY A 142 -15.02 9.33 -3.63
N ILE A 143 -14.12 8.35 -3.43
CA ILE A 143 -13.36 7.70 -4.52
C ILE A 143 -14.25 7.17 -5.64
N GLY A 144 -15.40 6.60 -5.29
CA GLY A 144 -16.38 6.10 -6.25
C GLY A 144 -16.97 7.17 -7.19
N TYR A 145 -16.75 8.46 -6.95
CA TYR A 145 -17.20 9.56 -7.80
C TYR A 145 -16.03 10.30 -8.47
N LEU A 146 -14.79 9.93 -8.17
CA LEU A 146 -13.63 10.57 -8.77
C LEU A 146 -13.45 10.11 -10.22
N PRO A 147 -13.03 11.00 -11.14
CA PRO A 147 -12.76 10.62 -12.53
C PRO A 147 -11.64 9.59 -12.65
N VAL A 148 -10.67 9.60 -11.73
CA VAL A 148 -9.58 8.62 -11.65
C VAL A 148 -10.00 7.21 -11.24
N TRP A 149 -11.27 7.01 -10.84
CA TRP A 149 -11.78 5.71 -10.42
C TRP A 149 -13.24 5.47 -10.80
N GLY A 150 -14.17 6.23 -10.24
CA GLY A 150 -15.61 6.07 -10.42
C GLY A 150 -16.08 6.19 -11.86
N GLY A 151 -15.73 7.29 -12.50
CA GLY A 151 -16.11 7.63 -13.88
C GLY A 151 -14.98 7.43 -14.89
N ILE A 152 -14.05 6.52 -14.63
CA ILE A 152 -12.89 6.29 -15.50
C ILE A 152 -13.32 5.67 -16.83
N ASP A 153 -12.85 6.27 -17.93
CA ASP A 153 -12.79 5.63 -19.24
C ASP A 153 -11.40 4.99 -19.39
N PRO A 154 -11.28 3.67 -19.62
CA PRO A 154 -9.97 3.03 -19.81
C PRO A 154 -9.17 3.61 -20.98
N CYS A 155 -9.81 4.28 -21.93
CA CYS A 155 -9.16 4.92 -23.06
C CYS A 155 -8.46 6.23 -22.71
N ASP A 156 -8.81 6.84 -21.59
CA ASP A 156 -8.17 8.04 -21.08
C ASP A 156 -7.01 7.73 -20.13
N LEU A 157 -6.71 6.44 -19.90
CA LEU A 157 -5.57 6.02 -19.07
C LEU A 157 -4.25 6.04 -19.85
N PRO A 158 -3.13 6.47 -19.23
CA PRO A 158 -3.06 7.06 -17.91
C PRO A 158 -3.59 8.51 -17.90
N LEU A 159 -4.25 8.89 -16.82
CA LEU A 159 -4.71 10.26 -16.63
C LEU A 159 -3.53 11.21 -16.33
N PRO A 160 -3.64 12.50 -16.71
CA PRO A 160 -2.60 13.47 -16.41
C PRO A 160 -2.41 13.65 -14.90
N ASN A 161 -1.20 14.09 -14.51
CA ASN A 161 -0.78 14.33 -13.12
C ASN A 161 -0.65 13.08 -12.23
N SER A 162 -0.36 11.92 -12.82
CA SER A 162 0.11 10.77 -12.04
C SER A 162 1.43 11.11 -11.34
N THR A 163 1.61 10.60 -10.13
CA THR A 163 2.91 10.65 -9.42
C THR A 163 3.66 9.33 -9.57
N ASN A 164 4.92 9.26 -9.13
CA ASN A 164 5.74 8.03 -9.13
C ASN A 164 5.71 7.30 -7.78
N SER A 165 5.15 7.91 -6.75
CA SER A 165 5.01 7.34 -5.41
C SER A 165 3.91 8.05 -4.66
N LEU A 166 3.37 7.42 -3.63
CA LEU A 166 2.24 7.99 -2.89
C LEU A 166 2.39 7.78 -1.39
N ASN A 167 2.34 8.87 -0.62
CA ASN A 167 2.29 8.81 0.84
C ASN A 167 0.83 8.74 1.30
N ILE A 168 0.52 7.76 2.14
CA ILE A 168 -0.84 7.46 2.60
C ILE A 168 -0.87 7.44 4.12
N ASP A 169 -1.54 8.45 4.66
CA ASP A 169 -1.87 8.52 6.08
C ASP A 169 -2.92 7.46 6.45
N PRO A 170 -3.02 7.09 7.74
CA PRO A 170 -4.14 6.31 8.26
C PRO A 170 -5.51 6.85 7.83
N ASP A 171 -6.43 5.98 7.44
CA ASP A 171 -7.77 6.30 6.91
C ASP A 171 -7.81 6.98 5.53
N TRP A 172 -6.65 7.21 4.89
CA TRP A 172 -6.58 7.68 3.52
C TRP A 172 -6.41 6.52 2.55
N LYS A 173 -6.75 6.80 1.30
CA LYS A 173 -6.75 5.83 0.22
C LYS A 173 -5.99 6.38 -0.98
N GLY A 174 -5.38 5.49 -1.74
CA GLY A 174 -4.73 5.82 -2.99
C GLY A 174 -5.24 4.93 -4.10
N ILE A 175 -4.97 5.37 -5.32
CA ILE A 175 -5.27 4.60 -6.52
C ILE A 175 -3.96 4.36 -7.25
N ILE A 176 -3.77 3.12 -7.70
CA ILE A 176 -2.71 2.74 -8.63
C ILE A 176 -3.41 2.19 -9.87
N TRP A 177 -3.03 2.69 -11.04
CA TRP A 177 -3.33 2.03 -12.32
C TRP A 177 -2.05 1.40 -12.84
N ILE A 178 -2.10 0.13 -13.17
CA ILE A 178 -0.96 -0.64 -13.67
C ILE A 178 -1.31 -1.07 -15.09
N ARG A 179 -0.54 -0.61 -16.08
CA ARG A 179 -0.61 -1.09 -17.46
C ARG A 179 0.31 -2.29 -17.58
N ILE A 180 -0.19 -3.37 -18.17
CA ILE A 180 0.62 -4.54 -18.50
C ILE A 180 0.39 -4.89 -19.96
N ASP A 181 1.46 -4.98 -20.72
CA ASP A 181 1.43 -5.39 -22.12
C ASP A 181 2.25 -6.68 -22.24
N VAL A 182 1.64 -7.75 -22.75
CA VAL A 182 2.27 -9.07 -22.92
C VAL A 182 2.14 -9.49 -24.38
N SER A 183 3.25 -9.92 -24.98
CA SER A 183 3.33 -10.28 -26.40
C SER A 183 3.58 -11.76 -26.63
N ASN A 184 3.00 -12.29 -27.71
CA ASN A 184 3.19 -13.67 -28.18
C ASN A 184 2.87 -14.74 -27.12
N ILE A 185 1.68 -14.64 -26.53
CA ILE A 185 1.18 -15.59 -25.54
C ILE A 185 0.79 -16.91 -26.22
N THR A 186 1.40 -18.02 -25.78
CA THR A 186 1.13 -19.37 -26.31
C THR A 186 0.23 -20.22 -25.39
N SER A 187 0.10 -19.82 -24.13
CA SER A 187 -0.65 -20.55 -23.10
C SER A 187 -1.32 -19.59 -22.12
N GLN A 188 -2.01 -20.13 -21.10
CA GLN A 188 -2.54 -19.34 -20.00
C GLN A 188 -1.42 -18.59 -19.27
N ILE A 189 -1.66 -17.32 -18.95
CA ILE A 189 -0.74 -16.50 -18.15
C ILE A 189 -1.37 -16.11 -16.81
N ILE A 190 -0.56 -16.09 -15.77
CA ILE A 190 -0.93 -15.66 -14.43
C ILE A 190 -0.12 -14.41 -14.11
N ILE A 191 -0.79 -13.34 -13.71
CA ILE A 191 -0.18 -12.09 -13.29
C ILE A 191 -0.39 -11.97 -11.79
N GLU A 192 0.70 -11.88 -11.05
CA GLU A 192 0.73 -11.69 -9.61
C GLU A 192 1.26 -10.29 -9.30
N ILE A 193 0.46 -9.50 -8.60
CA ILE A 193 0.79 -8.14 -8.20
C ILE A 193 0.85 -8.10 -6.68
N LYS A 194 2.01 -7.72 -6.14
CA LYS A 194 2.21 -7.54 -4.70
C LYS A 194 2.48 -6.07 -4.39
N LEU A 195 1.65 -5.49 -3.53
CA LEU A 195 1.87 -4.14 -3.03
C LEU A 195 3.20 -4.07 -2.27
N GLN A 196 3.98 -3.04 -2.57
CA GLN A 196 5.21 -2.72 -1.86
C GLN A 196 5.08 -1.37 -1.18
N TYR A 197 5.60 -1.28 0.05
CA TYR A 197 5.51 -0.08 0.86
C TYR A 197 6.66 -0.01 1.85
N HIS A 198 7.00 1.21 2.23
CA HIS A 198 7.94 1.53 3.30
C HIS A 198 7.27 2.45 4.32
N LEU A 199 7.89 2.57 5.49
CA LEU A 199 7.54 3.69 6.37
C LEU A 199 7.90 5.00 5.66
N TRP A 200 7.06 6.02 5.82
CA TRP A 200 7.23 7.30 5.10
C TRP A 200 8.58 7.99 5.39
N ASN A 201 9.20 7.67 6.53
CA ASN A 201 10.44 8.24 7.02
C ASN A 201 11.68 7.36 6.79
N GLU A 202 11.54 6.17 6.22
CA GLU A 202 12.69 5.35 5.82
C GLU A 202 13.33 5.96 4.57
N GLN A 203 14.58 6.44 4.70
CA GLN A 203 15.37 6.83 3.55
C GLN A 203 15.82 5.57 2.82
N MET A 204 15.52 5.49 1.51
CA MET A 204 16.08 4.47 0.63
C MET A 204 17.59 4.65 0.59
N SER A 205 18.35 3.77 1.24
CA SER A 205 19.80 3.69 1.17
C SER A 205 20.26 2.92 -0.06
#